data_AF-A0A9P0E547-F1
#
_entry.id   AF-A0A9P0E547-F1
#
_cell.length_a   1.000
_cell.length_b   1.000
_cell.length_c   1.000
_cell.angle_alpha   90.00
_cell.angle_beta   90.00
_cell.angle_gamma   90.00
#
_symmetry.space_group_name_H-M   'P 1'
#
loop_
_entity.id
_entity.type
_entity.pdbx_description
1 polymer ?
#
loop_
_entity_poly.entity_id
_entity_poly.type
_entity_poly.pdbx_seq_one_letter_code
_entity_poly.pdbx_strand_id
1 'polypeptide(L)'
;MKTILILALFSCIALTIYAQGPEPTKGPEPEPTGEPDEQRCDTCVTLTTIIRDYIDEKVPLDEVKKDLDRICHDLPDQLKEVCEKELLPNLDRAYEELQKHTPYELCQHYKYC
;
A
#
# COMPACT_ATOMS: atom_id res chain seq x y z
N MET A 1 47.64 11.65 -9.96
CA MET A 1 46.33 12.33 -10.13
C MET A 1 45.14 11.42 -9.85
N LYS A 2 45.12 10.15 -10.31
CA LYS A 2 44.01 9.20 -10.02
C LYS A 2 43.83 8.86 -8.52
N THR A 3 44.91 8.83 -7.75
CA THR A 3 44.89 8.45 -6.31
C THR A 3 44.16 9.46 -5.41
N ILE A 4 44.20 10.75 -5.77
CA ILE A 4 43.50 11.81 -5.02
C ILE A 4 41.98 11.69 -5.21
N LEU A 5 41.53 11.33 -6.43
CA LEU A 5 40.12 11.12 -6.73
C LEU A 5 39.54 9.91 -5.98
N ILE A 6 40.34 8.84 -5.84
CA ILE A 6 39.93 7.63 -5.12
C ILE A 6 39.77 7.95 -3.63
N LEU A 7 40.69 8.69 -3.02
CA LEU A 7 40.58 9.10 -1.61
C LEU A 7 39.38 10.00 -1.34
N ALA A 8 39.07 10.93 -2.24
CA ALA A 8 37.88 11.78 -2.13
C ALA A 8 36.58 10.97 -2.23
N LEU A 9 36.52 9.98 -3.12
CA LEU A 9 35.37 9.06 -3.22
C LEU A 9 35.21 8.23 -1.95
N PHE A 10 36.29 7.65 -1.42
CA PHE A 10 36.23 6.88 -0.18
C PHE A 10 35.80 7.74 1.02
N SER A 11 36.21 9.01 1.11
CA SER A 11 35.73 9.91 2.17
C SER A 11 34.23 10.24 2.03
N CYS A 12 33.74 10.45 0.80
CA CYS A 12 32.31 10.70 0.57
C CYS A 12 31.47 9.47 0.91
N ILE A 13 31.93 8.28 0.48
CA ILE A 13 31.27 7.01 0.76
C ILE A 13 31.29 6.71 2.26
N ALA A 14 32.40 7.00 2.96
CA ALA A 14 32.49 6.85 4.40
C ALA A 14 31.52 7.80 5.14
N LEU A 15 31.34 9.04 4.67
CA LEU A 15 30.37 9.98 5.26
C LEU A 15 28.92 9.56 5.00
N THR A 16 28.59 9.04 3.82
CA THR A 16 27.24 8.49 3.55
C THR A 16 26.98 7.23 4.37
N ILE A 17 27.99 6.37 4.56
CA ILE A 17 27.88 5.20 5.44
C ILE A 17 27.80 5.61 6.91
N TYR A 18 28.47 6.69 7.34
CA TYR A 18 28.34 7.20 8.71
C TYR A 18 26.94 7.77 8.98
N ALA A 19 26.30 8.36 7.96
CA ALA A 19 24.90 8.75 8.02
C ALA A 19 23.93 7.55 8.02
N GLN A 20 24.37 6.39 7.54
CA GLN A 20 23.64 5.12 7.52
C GLN A 20 24.32 4.06 8.39
N GLY A 21 24.92 4.45 9.53
CA GLY A 21 25.43 3.50 10.51
C GLY A 21 24.35 2.48 10.88
N PRO A 22 24.71 1.28 11.42
CA PRO A 22 23.71 0.33 11.89
C PRO A 22 22.74 1.08 12.77
N GLU A 23 21.44 1.05 12.42
CA GLU A 23 20.42 1.75 13.18
C GLU A 23 20.65 1.49 14.67
N PRO A 24 20.71 2.52 15.52
CA PRO A 24 20.68 2.29 16.95
C PRO A 24 19.43 1.46 17.21
N THR A 25 19.63 0.20 17.63
CA THR A 25 18.62 -0.85 17.85
C THR A 25 17.21 -0.29 17.79
N LYS A 26 16.52 -0.48 16.65
CA LYS A 26 15.16 -0.03 16.40
C LYS A 26 14.33 -0.34 17.66
N GLY A 27 14.10 0.70 18.46
CA GLY A 27 13.03 0.69 19.45
C GLY A 27 11.71 0.46 18.72
N PRO A 28 10.61 0.17 19.42
CA PRO A 28 9.32 0.04 18.76
C PRO A 28 9.13 1.25 17.82
N GLU A 29 8.91 0.95 16.54
CA GLU A 29 8.49 1.90 15.53
C GLU A 29 7.37 2.75 16.16
N PRO A 30 7.39 4.10 16.05
CA PRO A 30 6.29 4.89 16.57
C PRO A 30 5.01 4.38 15.91
N GLU A 31 4.15 3.74 16.72
CA GLU A 31 2.88 3.23 16.22
C GLU A 31 2.08 4.37 15.57
N PRO A 32 1.25 4.07 14.56
CA PRO A 32 0.39 5.07 13.94
C PRO A 32 -0.37 5.82 15.04
N THR A 33 -0.19 7.14 15.14
CA THR A 33 -0.78 7.98 16.19
C THR A 33 -2.28 8.26 15.97
N GLY A 34 -2.98 7.40 15.24
CA GLY A 34 -4.44 7.48 15.02
C GLY A 34 -5.17 6.52 15.95
N GLU A 35 -6.40 6.86 16.35
CA GLU A 35 -7.27 5.90 17.02
C GLU A 35 -7.52 4.71 16.07
N PRO A 36 -7.57 3.45 16.56
CA PRO A 36 -7.73 2.27 15.70
C PRO A 36 -8.92 2.34 14.73
N ASP A 37 -10.00 3.02 15.13
CA ASP A 37 -11.18 3.22 14.29
C ASP A 37 -10.94 4.23 13.16
N GLU A 38 -10.15 5.28 13.41
CA GLU A 38 -9.77 6.27 12.39
C GLU A 38 -8.88 5.63 11.33
N GLN A 39 -7.89 4.83 11.75
CA GLN A 39 -7.02 4.11 10.81
C GLN A 39 -7.78 3.11 9.94
N ARG A 40 -8.78 2.41 10.52
CA ARG A 40 -9.64 1.48 9.77
C ARG A 40 -10.51 2.22 8.76
N CYS A 41 -11.06 3.37 9.14
CA CYS A 41 -11.86 4.21 8.26
C CYS A 41 -11.02 4.70 7.07
N ASP A 42 -9.84 5.29 7.34
CA ASP A 42 -8.95 5.82 6.32
C ASP A 42 -8.48 4.74 5.33
N THR A 43 -8.14 3.56 5.85
CA THR A 43 -7.75 2.42 5.02
C THR A 43 -8.91 2.00 4.10
N CYS A 44 -10.12 1.90 4.63
CA CYS A 44 -11.29 1.55 3.83
C CYS A 44 -11.57 2.61 2.76
N VAL A 45 -11.58 3.90 3.14
CA VAL A 45 -11.87 5.01 2.22
C VAL A 45 -10.82 5.06 1.11
N THR A 46 -9.55 4.84 1.43
CA THR A 46 -8.47 4.81 0.45
C THR A 46 -8.68 3.68 -0.58
N LEU A 47 -8.91 2.45 -0.12
CA LEU A 47 -9.10 1.30 -1.00
C LEU A 47 -10.35 1.44 -1.88
N THR A 48 -11.46 1.89 -1.30
CA THR A 48 -12.72 2.08 -2.02
C THR A 48 -12.67 3.26 -2.99
N THR A 49 -11.87 4.29 -2.72
CA THR A 49 -11.60 5.39 -3.66
C THR A 49 -10.84 4.89 -4.89
N ILE A 50 -9.78 4.08 -4.71
CA ILE A 50 -9.05 3.48 -5.83
C ILE A 50 -9.98 2.68 -6.75
N ILE A 51 -10.88 1.87 -6.16
CA ILE A 51 -11.86 1.11 -6.94
C ILE A 51 -12.84 2.05 -7.66
N ARG A 52 -13.27 3.12 -7.00
CA ARG A 52 -14.16 4.12 -7.59
C ARG A 52 -13.52 4.83 -8.78
N ASP A 53 -12.24 5.16 -8.69
CA ASP A 53 -11.48 5.80 -9.77
C ASP A 53 -11.48 4.92 -11.02
N TYR A 54 -11.23 3.61 -10.89
CA TYR A 54 -11.32 2.68 -12.01
C TYR A 54 -12.71 2.61 -12.65
N ILE A 55 -13.78 2.70 -11.84
CA ILE A 55 -15.16 2.76 -12.33
C ILE A 55 -15.40 4.04 -13.13
N ASP A 56 -14.99 5.18 -12.59
CA ASP A 56 -15.19 6.49 -13.22
C ASP A 56 -14.35 6.65 -14.50
N GLU A 57 -13.15 6.04 -14.53
CA GLU A 57 -12.30 5.91 -15.73
C GLU A 57 -12.80 4.86 -16.74
N LYS A 58 -13.84 4.09 -16.37
CA LYS A 58 -14.45 3.03 -17.20
C LYS A 58 -13.45 1.94 -17.58
N VAL A 59 -12.51 1.63 -16.70
CA VAL A 59 -11.61 0.49 -16.88
C VAL A 59 -12.43 -0.80 -16.80
N PRO A 60 -12.31 -1.71 -17.79
CA PRO A 60 -13.00 -2.99 -17.75
C PRO A 60 -12.62 -3.79 -16.48
N LEU A 61 -13.61 -4.36 -15.80
CA LEU A 61 -13.39 -5.09 -14.54
C LEU A 61 -12.46 -6.30 -14.71
N ASP A 62 -12.47 -6.94 -15.87
CA ASP A 62 -11.56 -8.05 -16.20
C ASP A 62 -10.09 -7.60 -16.32
N GLU A 63 -9.84 -6.37 -16.79
CA GLU A 63 -8.51 -5.77 -16.81
C GLU A 63 -8.03 -5.49 -15.37
N VAL A 64 -8.89 -4.92 -14.53
CA VAL A 64 -8.56 -4.64 -13.12
C VAL A 64 -8.30 -5.92 -12.35
N LYS A 65 -9.11 -6.97 -12.56
CA LYS A 65 -8.88 -8.30 -11.98
C LYS A 65 -7.54 -8.88 -12.38
N LYS A 66 -7.17 -8.75 -13.66
CA LYS A 66 -5.89 -9.26 -14.17
C LYS A 66 -4.70 -8.54 -13.57
N ASP A 67 -4.80 -7.24 -13.34
CA ASP A 67 -3.74 -6.47 -12.70
C ASP A 67 -3.65 -6.75 -11.20
N LEU A 68 -4.79 -6.85 -10.52
CA LEU A 68 -4.82 -7.26 -9.12
C LEU A 68 -4.29 -8.69 -8.93
N ASP A 69 -4.61 -9.62 -9.83
CA ASP A 69 -4.08 -10.99 -9.82
C ASP A 69 -2.55 -11.00 -9.93
N ARG A 70 -1.98 -10.18 -10.83
CA ARG A 70 -0.52 -10.02 -10.93
C ARG A 70 0.08 -9.50 -9.64
N ILE A 71 -0.53 -8.46 -9.06
CA ILE A 71 -0.09 -7.88 -7.79
C ILE A 71 -0.13 -8.93 -6.67
N CYS A 72 -1.24 -9.69 -6.55
CA CYS A 72 -1.36 -10.74 -5.55
C CYS A 72 -0.25 -11.79 -5.67
N HIS A 73 0.12 -12.18 -6.89
CA HIS A 73 1.21 -13.15 -7.12
C HIS A 73 2.59 -12.62 -6.74
N ASP A 74 2.82 -11.32 -6.83
CA ASP A 74 4.09 -10.68 -6.52
C ASP A 74 4.25 -10.36 -5.01
N LEU A 75 3.18 -10.51 -4.22
CA LEU A 75 3.21 -10.29 -2.77
C LEU A 75 3.88 -11.44 -2.00
N PRO A 76 4.54 -11.16 -0.86
CA PRO A 76 5.01 -12.19 0.07
C PRO A 76 3.87 -13.07 0.59
N ASP A 77 4.16 -14.33 0.96
CA ASP A 77 3.18 -15.39 1.28
C ASP A 77 1.97 -14.94 2.13
N GLN A 78 2.23 -14.21 3.24
CA GLN A 78 1.15 -13.77 4.13
C GLN A 78 0.22 -12.76 3.48
N LEU A 79 0.75 -11.83 2.68
CA LEU A 79 -0.03 -10.82 1.98
C LEU A 79 -0.69 -11.41 0.74
N LYS A 80 -0.02 -12.34 0.06
CA LYS A 80 -0.57 -13.10 -1.05
C LYS A 80 -1.82 -13.86 -0.64
N GLU A 81 -1.80 -14.56 0.49
CA GLU A 81 -2.98 -15.30 0.97
C GLU A 81 -4.17 -14.38 1.20
N VAL A 82 -3.97 -13.22 1.83
CA VAL A 82 -5.03 -12.23 2.03
C VAL A 82 -5.51 -11.68 0.69
N CYS A 83 -4.60 -11.37 -0.23
CA CYS A 83 -4.95 -10.83 -1.55
C CYS A 83 -5.80 -11.83 -2.36
N GLU A 84 -5.40 -13.10 -2.40
CA GLU A 84 -6.07 -14.14 -3.17
C GLU A 84 -7.38 -14.62 -2.57
N LYS A 85 -7.48 -14.68 -1.24
CA LYS A 85 -8.66 -15.23 -0.54
C LYS A 85 -9.67 -14.18 -0.13
N GLU A 86 -9.22 -12.96 0.16
CA GLU A 86 -10.09 -11.90 0.67
C GLU A 86 -10.27 -10.78 -0.35
N LEU A 87 -9.21 -10.31 -1.02
CA LEU A 87 -9.35 -9.14 -1.90
C LEU A 87 -9.92 -9.49 -3.28
N LEU A 88 -9.28 -10.42 -4.00
CA LEU A 88 -9.70 -10.83 -5.35
C LEU A 88 -11.16 -11.32 -5.43
N PRO A 89 -11.64 -12.20 -4.53
CA PRO A 89 -13.02 -12.72 -4.62
C PRO A 89 -14.08 -11.67 -4.31
N ASN A 90 -13.72 -10.61 -3.57
CA ASN A 90 -14.65 -9.55 -3.17
C ASN A 90 -14.65 -8.35 -4.13
N LEU A 91 -13.76 -8.32 -5.13
CA LEU A 91 -13.64 -7.20 -6.06
C LEU A 91 -14.94 -6.96 -6.87
N ASP A 92 -15.60 -8.01 -7.35
CA ASP A 92 -16.88 -7.89 -8.08
C ASP A 92 -17.94 -7.16 -7.25
N ARG A 93 -18.09 -7.60 -5.99
CA ARG A 93 -19.05 -7.02 -5.06
C ARG A 93 -18.70 -5.56 -4.75
N ALA A 94 -17.42 -5.26 -4.57
CA ALA A 94 -16.98 -3.88 -4.31
C ALA A 94 -17.33 -2.96 -5.49
N TYR A 95 -17.16 -3.42 -6.73
CA TYR A 95 -17.57 -2.67 -7.93
C TYR A 95 -19.08 -2.43 -7.96
N GLU A 96 -19.88 -3.47 -7.72
CA GLU A 96 -21.35 -3.36 -7.72
C GLU A 96 -21.88 -2.41 -6.64
N GLU A 97 -21.27 -2.41 -5.46
CA GLU A 97 -21.65 -1.54 -4.36
C GLU A 97 -21.20 -0.08 -4.59
N LEU A 98 -20.01 0.14 -5.17
CA LEU A 98 -19.51 1.49 -5.46
C LEU A 98 -20.18 2.17 -6.66
N GLN A 99 -20.97 1.42 -7.44
CA GLN A 99 -21.91 2.02 -8.39
C GLN A 99 -23.11 2.69 -7.70
N LYS A 100 -23.42 2.29 -6.46
CA LYS A 100 -24.60 2.75 -5.70
C LYS A 100 -24.24 3.66 -4.54
N HIS A 101 -23.02 3.56 -4.02
CA HIS A 101 -22.53 4.26 -2.84
C HIS A 101 -21.23 5.00 -3.13
N THR A 102 -20.98 6.09 -2.41
CA THR A 102 -19.65 6.70 -2.34
C THR A 102 -18.68 5.83 -1.52
N PRO A 103 -17.35 5.98 -1.70
CA PRO A 103 -16.35 5.33 -0.87
C PRO A 103 -16.63 5.44 0.65
N TYR A 104 -16.96 6.65 1.11
CA TYR A 104 -17.25 6.90 2.52
C TYR A 104 -18.54 6.20 3.00
N GLU A 105 -19.64 6.32 2.25
CA GLU A 105 -20.91 5.65 2.60
C GLU A 105 -20.76 4.12 2.67
N LEU A 106 -19.96 3.55 1.77
CA LEU A 106 -19.66 2.12 1.78
C LEU A 106 -18.88 1.73 3.04
N CYS A 107 -17.87 2.50 3.42
CA CYS A 107 -17.09 2.25 4.63
C CYS A 107 -17.93 2.40 5.91
N GLN A 108 -18.91 3.31 5.94
CA GLN A 108 -19.89 3.42 7.02
C GLN A 108 -20.85 2.22 7.10
N HIS A 109 -21.24 1.68 5.94
CA HIS A 109 -22.09 0.50 5.87
C HIS A 109 -21.42 -0.71 6.53
N TYR A 110 -20.13 -0.92 6.25
CA TYR A 110 -19.36 -2.05 6.75
C TYR A 110 -18.71 -1.84 8.13
N LYS A 111 -18.97 -0.71 8.80
CA LYS A 111 -18.42 -0.42 10.15
C LYS A 111 -16.90 -0.34 10.18
N TYR A 112 -16.33 0.17 9.09
CA TYR A 112 -14.97 0.68 9.05
C TYR A 112 -14.94 2.17 9.39
N CYS A 113 -16.03 2.86 9.06
CA CYS A 113 -16.48 4.15 9.58
C CYS A 113 -17.93 3.97 10.12
#